data_AF-A0A4Q6E085-F1
#
_entry.id   AF-A0A4Q6E085-F1
#
_cell.length_a   1.000
_cell.length_b   1.000
_cell.length_c   1.000
_cell.angle_alpha   90.00
_cell.angle_beta   90.00
_cell.angle_gamma   90.00
#
_symmetry.space_group_name_H-M   'P 1'
#
loop_
_entity.id
_entity.type
_entity.pdbx_description
1 polymer ?
#
loop_
_entity_poly.entity_id
_entity_poly.type
_entity_poly.pdbx_seq_one_letter_code
_entity_poly.pdbx_strand_id
1 'polypeptide(L)'
;MNIKKVLSKGLSYSLVTVLACTAFSADAKVILPACFTDNMVLQQKSNVNLWGKVATGKAVTITPSWNNKKYTVTADAAGNWKIKVATPKYGGPYTIVFDDGEAISLKNILIGEVWVCSGQSNMEMIVSGLYGSVLNAKEEVANANYPVIRLLKVDNTYSTQKQTELKTKGEWTVCSPQTVSDFSAVAYFFARDFYKKKHIPVGLISTNWGGTLAEAWTSGDALKQMPEFAPTVIGWEQGVTQEQLNAKYEGELRTWITALGTKDPTSNQGKLPWIEQGFDASAWKKMPVPGFWERSALPDFDGTVDLRKTFTVPAAWAGKDLKLNLGGIDDYDVAWFNGTEVGHTELFVYKRSYTVPGKLVKAGVNTVAVRVLDNGGLGGLDGGPVNVTQVANPSEKIDLAGEWDYQVAAKLIDLPVMPNRPDGANRPALIYNTMINPIINYTIKGAIWYQGE
;
A
#
# COMPACT_ATOMS: atom_id res chain seq x y z
N MET A 1 -5.59 -34.96 -71.79
CA MET A 1 -5.84 -34.32 -73.11
C MET A 1 -7.30 -33.83 -73.13
N ASN A 2 -7.52 -32.54 -73.40
CA ASN A 2 -8.79 -31.80 -73.66
C ASN A 2 -9.84 -31.69 -72.51
N ILE A 3 -10.03 -30.57 -71.79
CA ILE A 3 -10.37 -29.13 -72.07
C ILE A 3 -11.86 -28.87 -72.41
N LYS A 4 -12.52 -28.04 -71.55
CA LYS A 4 -13.47 -26.89 -71.77
C LYS A 4 -14.69 -26.98 -70.82
N LYS A 5 -14.83 -26.19 -69.73
CA LYS A 5 -15.14 -24.74 -69.58
C LYS A 5 -16.50 -24.39 -70.25
N VAL A 6 -17.52 -23.83 -69.57
CA VAL A 6 -17.77 -22.37 -69.47
C VAL A 6 -19.16 -22.04 -68.80
N LEU A 7 -19.16 -21.05 -67.87
CA LEU A 7 -20.18 -20.03 -67.44
C LEU A 7 -21.54 -20.48 -66.78
N SER A 8 -22.18 -19.74 -65.84
CA SER A 8 -22.33 -18.28 -65.72
C SER A 8 -22.91 -17.78 -64.36
N LYS A 9 -22.56 -16.53 -64.01
CA LYS A 9 -23.29 -15.48 -63.26
C LYS A 9 -23.49 -15.57 -61.73
N GLY A 10 -22.64 -14.85 -60.99
CA GLY A 10 -22.92 -14.34 -59.64
C GLY A 10 -23.51 -12.93 -59.69
N LEU A 11 -24.58 -12.70 -58.93
CA LEU A 11 -25.27 -11.42 -58.77
C LEU A 11 -24.79 -10.77 -57.46
N SER A 12 -24.18 -9.59 -57.53
CA SER A 12 -23.77 -8.81 -56.35
C SER A 12 -24.87 -7.83 -55.96
N TYR A 13 -25.44 -7.99 -54.75
CA TYR A 13 -26.30 -6.98 -54.13
C TYR A 13 -25.47 -6.15 -53.14
N SER A 14 -25.31 -4.86 -53.43
CA SER A 14 -24.79 -3.87 -52.48
C SER A 14 -25.91 -3.48 -51.51
N LEU A 15 -25.76 -3.84 -50.24
CA LEU A 15 -26.66 -3.43 -49.16
C LEU A 15 -26.04 -2.20 -48.45
N VAL A 16 -26.64 -1.02 -48.62
CA VAL A 16 -26.30 0.18 -47.84
C VAL A 16 -27.07 0.10 -46.53
N THR A 17 -26.36 -0.16 -45.42
CA THR A 17 -26.93 -0.17 -44.08
C THR A 17 -26.86 1.24 -43.48
N VAL A 18 -28.00 1.93 -43.40
CA VAL A 18 -28.14 3.16 -42.62
C VAL A 18 -28.16 2.78 -41.14
N LEU A 19 -27.07 3.04 -40.42
CA LEU A 19 -26.99 2.89 -38.97
C LEU A 19 -27.83 4.01 -38.31
N ALA A 20 -29.08 3.72 -37.96
CA ALA A 20 -29.85 4.57 -37.08
C ALA A 20 -29.25 4.47 -35.66
N CYS A 21 -28.43 5.44 -35.27
CA CYS A 21 -28.00 5.62 -33.89
C CYS A 21 -29.19 6.05 -33.05
N THR A 22 -29.96 5.07 -32.55
CA THR A 22 -30.90 5.29 -31.47
C THR A 22 -30.08 5.50 -30.19
N ALA A 23 -29.95 6.76 -29.78
CA ALA A 23 -29.43 7.09 -28.46
C ALA A 23 -30.46 6.59 -27.44
N PHE A 24 -30.29 5.35 -26.96
CA PHE A 24 -30.89 4.94 -25.71
C PHE A 24 -30.32 5.88 -24.63
N SER A 25 -31.10 6.87 -24.21
CA SER A 25 -30.83 7.56 -22.96
C SER A 25 -31.05 6.52 -21.86
N ALA A 26 -29.96 5.91 -21.41
CA ALA A 26 -29.98 5.14 -20.19
C ALA A 26 -30.35 6.12 -19.07
N ASP A 27 -31.60 6.06 -18.59
CA ASP A 27 -32.01 6.76 -17.38
C ASP A 27 -31.23 6.15 -16.21
N ALA A 28 -30.03 6.68 -15.98
CA ALA A 28 -29.19 6.26 -14.88
C ALA A 28 -29.80 6.75 -13.58
N LYS A 29 -30.17 5.79 -12.72
CA LYS A 29 -30.54 5.97 -11.31
C LYS A 29 -29.49 6.81 -10.59
N VAL A 30 -29.91 7.62 -9.62
CA VAL A 30 -28.99 8.37 -8.75
C VAL A 30 -27.91 7.45 -8.16
N ILE A 31 -26.64 7.84 -8.33
CA ILE A 31 -25.48 7.13 -7.82
C ILE A 31 -24.93 7.92 -6.64
N LEU A 32 -24.92 7.30 -5.47
CA LEU A 32 -24.35 7.88 -4.25
C LEU A 32 -22.89 7.47 -4.10
N PRO A 33 -22.03 8.32 -3.53
CA PRO A 33 -20.68 7.96 -3.13
C PRO A 33 -20.70 6.77 -2.15
N ALA A 34 -19.67 5.93 -2.16
CA ALA A 34 -19.59 4.74 -1.31
C ALA A 34 -19.64 5.04 0.20
N CYS A 35 -19.31 6.28 0.60
CA CYS A 35 -19.43 6.74 1.99
C CYS A 35 -20.87 7.08 2.42
N PHE A 36 -21.85 7.05 1.52
CA PHE A 36 -23.27 7.26 1.82
C PHE A 36 -24.03 5.95 1.76
N THR A 37 -24.14 5.31 2.92
CA THR A 37 -24.85 4.04 3.10
C THR A 37 -25.73 4.10 4.34
N ASP A 38 -26.48 3.04 4.60
CA ASP A 38 -27.21 2.88 5.85
C ASP A 38 -26.25 2.99 7.05
N ASN A 39 -26.79 3.35 8.21
CA ASN A 39 -26.04 3.53 9.46
C ASN A 39 -25.08 4.73 9.50
N MET A 40 -24.95 5.55 8.46
CA MET A 40 -24.03 6.69 8.48
C MET A 40 -24.38 7.76 9.54
N VAL A 41 -23.42 8.65 9.81
CA VAL A 41 -23.60 9.80 10.71
C VAL A 41 -23.34 11.10 9.97
N LEU A 42 -24.25 12.06 10.07
CA LEU A 42 -24.08 13.40 9.53
C LEU A 42 -23.83 14.41 10.65
N GLN A 43 -23.01 15.42 10.37
CA GLN A 43 -22.65 16.44 11.35
C GLN A 43 -23.86 17.26 11.79
N GLN A 44 -24.08 17.35 13.10
CA GLN A 44 -25.17 18.09 13.72
C GLN A 44 -24.98 19.61 13.62
N LYS A 45 -26.09 20.35 13.71
CA LYS A 45 -26.16 21.82 13.76
C LYS A 45 -25.33 22.46 12.65
N SER A 46 -25.42 21.90 11.45
CA SER A 46 -24.62 22.33 10.30
C SER A 46 -25.45 22.32 9.03
N ASN A 47 -24.84 22.74 7.93
CA ASN A 47 -25.36 22.56 6.57
C ASN A 47 -24.49 21.50 5.90
N VAL A 48 -24.88 20.24 6.03
CA VAL A 48 -24.09 19.11 5.52
C VAL A 48 -24.18 19.04 4.00
N ASN A 49 -23.07 18.72 3.36
CA ASN A 49 -23.06 18.45 1.93
C ASN A 49 -23.61 17.04 1.66
N LEU A 50 -24.55 16.94 0.73
CA LEU A 50 -24.92 15.69 0.07
C LEU A 50 -24.58 15.84 -1.41
N TRP A 51 -23.99 14.83 -2.01
CA TRP A 51 -23.57 14.83 -3.41
C TRP A 51 -23.67 13.43 -4.02
N GLY A 52 -23.56 13.37 -5.33
CA GLY A 52 -23.57 12.13 -6.09
C GLY A 52 -23.57 12.41 -7.58
N LYS A 53 -23.95 11.40 -8.36
CA LYS A 53 -24.10 11.48 -9.81
C LYS A 53 -25.50 11.09 -10.25
N VAL A 54 -25.92 11.62 -11.38
CA VAL A 54 -27.14 11.25 -12.11
C VAL A 54 -26.94 11.63 -13.58
N ALA A 55 -27.84 11.25 -14.48
CA ALA A 55 -27.81 11.69 -15.87
C ALA A 55 -27.70 13.23 -15.98
N THR A 56 -26.91 13.73 -16.94
CA THR A 56 -26.66 15.15 -17.15
C THR A 56 -27.96 15.96 -17.27
N GLY A 57 -28.06 17.07 -16.53
CA GLY A 57 -29.23 17.95 -16.54
C GLY A 57 -30.47 17.39 -15.83
N LYS A 58 -30.41 16.18 -15.26
CA LYS A 58 -31.50 15.58 -14.48
C LYS A 58 -31.53 16.17 -13.07
N ALA A 59 -32.73 16.29 -12.51
CA ALA A 59 -32.93 16.77 -11.13
C ALA A 59 -33.00 15.61 -10.14
N VAL A 60 -32.41 15.80 -8.96
CA VAL A 60 -32.53 14.90 -7.81
C VAL A 60 -33.25 15.65 -6.69
N THR A 61 -34.26 15.02 -6.11
CA THR A 61 -34.96 15.50 -4.92
C THR A 61 -34.52 14.70 -3.69
N ILE A 62 -34.01 15.39 -2.69
CA ILE A 62 -33.55 14.83 -1.43
C ILE A 62 -34.56 15.19 -0.34
N THR A 63 -35.05 14.18 0.38
CA THR A 63 -36.04 14.35 1.46
C THR A 63 -35.56 13.65 2.74
N PRO A 64 -34.96 14.39 3.68
CA PRO A 64 -34.60 13.87 4.99
C PRO A 64 -35.80 13.85 5.96
N SER A 65 -35.94 12.79 6.75
CA SER A 65 -37.09 12.63 7.66
C SER A 65 -37.07 13.51 8.90
N TRP A 66 -35.94 14.14 9.25
CA TRP A 66 -35.87 15.03 10.41
C TRP A 66 -36.59 16.36 10.23
N ASN A 67 -36.88 16.77 8.98
CA ASN A 67 -37.66 17.97 8.70
C ASN A 67 -38.69 17.80 7.57
N ASN A 68 -38.67 16.67 6.86
CA ASN A 68 -39.55 16.35 5.73
C ASN A 68 -39.54 17.40 4.60
N LYS A 69 -38.51 18.26 4.54
CA LYS A 69 -38.35 19.26 3.47
C LYS A 69 -37.82 18.58 2.22
N LYS A 70 -38.29 19.01 1.06
CA LYS A 70 -37.76 18.58 -0.24
C LYS A 70 -36.68 19.55 -0.69
N TYR A 71 -35.50 19.02 -1.00
CA TYR A 71 -34.36 19.76 -1.52
C TYR A 71 -34.09 19.27 -2.94
N THR A 72 -34.20 20.15 -3.94
CA THR A 72 -34.01 19.75 -5.35
C THR A 72 -32.75 20.40 -5.91
N VAL A 73 -31.96 19.61 -6.63
CA VAL A 73 -30.73 20.06 -7.32
C VAL A 73 -30.65 19.40 -8.70
N THR A 74 -30.19 20.17 -9.68
CA THR A 74 -29.95 19.67 -11.04
C THR A 74 -28.48 19.30 -11.21
N ALA A 75 -28.21 18.15 -11.81
CA ALA A 75 -26.85 17.73 -12.15
C ALA A 75 -26.19 18.65 -13.17
N ASP A 76 -24.89 18.86 -13.01
CA ASP A 76 -24.07 19.62 -13.95
C ASP A 76 -23.84 18.86 -15.28
N ALA A 77 -23.07 19.47 -16.19
CA ALA A 77 -22.75 18.89 -17.49
C ALA A 77 -22.03 17.53 -17.40
N ALA A 78 -21.32 17.27 -16.31
CA ALA A 78 -20.63 16.02 -16.02
C ALA A 78 -21.48 15.03 -15.19
N GLY A 79 -22.77 15.36 -14.96
CA GLY A 79 -23.70 14.52 -14.21
C GLY A 79 -23.52 14.60 -12.69
N ASN A 80 -22.68 15.50 -12.16
CA ASN A 80 -22.50 15.62 -10.72
C ASN A 80 -23.54 16.57 -10.12
N TRP A 81 -23.98 16.28 -8.91
CA TRP A 81 -24.82 17.18 -8.13
C TRP A 81 -24.28 17.30 -6.71
N LYS A 82 -24.49 18.46 -6.10
CA LYS A 82 -24.14 18.73 -4.70
C LYS A 82 -25.12 19.74 -4.11
N ILE A 83 -25.62 19.45 -2.92
CA ILE A 83 -26.56 20.32 -2.20
C ILE A 83 -26.22 20.37 -0.72
N LYS A 84 -26.53 21.49 -0.08
CA LYS A 84 -26.41 21.67 1.37
C LYS A 84 -27.76 21.43 2.04
N VAL A 85 -27.76 20.60 3.08
CA VAL A 85 -28.96 20.27 3.86
C VAL A 85 -28.73 20.63 5.32
N ALA A 86 -29.64 21.42 5.89
CA ALA A 86 -29.58 21.79 7.30
C ALA A 86 -29.88 20.58 8.20
N THR A 87 -28.98 20.30 9.14
CA THR A 87 -29.15 19.24 10.15
C THR A 87 -29.56 19.81 11.51
N PRO A 88 -30.41 19.11 12.27
CA PRO A 88 -30.82 19.54 13.60
C PRO A 88 -29.69 19.34 14.63
N LYS A 89 -30.00 19.56 15.91
CA LYS A 89 -29.21 18.98 17.01
C LYS A 89 -29.17 17.45 16.86
N TYR A 90 -28.15 16.81 17.43
CA TYR A 90 -27.98 15.36 17.41
C TYR A 90 -29.27 14.58 17.73
N GLY A 91 -29.43 13.42 17.10
CA GLY A 91 -30.62 12.57 17.20
C GLY A 91 -30.69 11.51 16.11
N GLY A 92 -31.83 10.84 16.00
CA GLY A 92 -32.08 9.75 15.07
C GLY A 92 -32.63 8.51 15.80
N PRO A 93 -32.81 7.38 15.08
CA PRO A 93 -32.48 7.19 13.67
C PRO A 93 -33.40 7.95 12.72
N TYR A 94 -32.84 8.45 11.62
CA TYR A 94 -33.54 9.10 10.52
C TYR A 94 -33.38 8.31 9.22
N THR A 95 -34.10 8.76 8.19
CA THR A 95 -33.97 8.30 6.81
C THR A 95 -33.72 9.49 5.90
N ILE A 96 -33.07 9.25 4.77
CA ILE A 96 -32.98 10.20 3.66
C ILE A 96 -33.40 9.48 2.39
N VAL A 97 -34.30 10.08 1.64
CA VAL A 97 -34.72 9.60 0.33
C VAL A 97 -34.09 10.47 -0.75
N PHE A 98 -33.45 9.86 -1.73
CA PHE A 98 -32.92 10.48 -2.95
C PHE A 98 -33.76 10.00 -4.12
N ASP A 99 -34.38 10.91 -4.86
CA ASP A 99 -35.35 10.57 -5.89
C ASP A 99 -35.11 11.40 -7.15
N ASP A 100 -34.77 10.72 -8.24
CA ASP A 100 -34.64 11.27 -9.59
C ASP A 100 -35.72 10.73 -10.53
N GLY A 101 -36.80 10.15 -9.99
CA GLY A 101 -37.75 9.30 -10.70
C GLY A 101 -37.68 7.84 -10.23
N GLU A 102 -36.53 7.40 -9.69
CA GLU A 102 -36.38 6.13 -8.97
C GLU A 102 -35.79 6.37 -7.58
N ALA A 103 -36.60 6.16 -6.54
CA ALA A 103 -36.20 6.48 -5.16
C ALA A 103 -35.19 5.48 -4.58
N ILE A 104 -34.12 6.01 -3.98
CA ILE A 104 -33.21 5.31 -3.05
C ILE A 104 -33.45 5.85 -1.65
N SER A 105 -33.58 4.97 -0.66
CA SER A 105 -33.69 5.36 0.75
C SER A 105 -32.54 4.82 1.57
N LEU A 106 -31.80 5.73 2.19
CA LEU A 106 -30.81 5.42 3.23
C LEU A 106 -31.48 5.47 4.61
N LYS A 107 -31.17 4.50 5.47
CA LYS A 107 -31.82 4.23 6.75
C LYS A 107 -30.84 4.25 7.91
N ASN A 108 -31.39 4.32 9.13
CA ASN A 108 -30.64 4.35 10.38
C ASN A 108 -29.55 5.45 10.43
N ILE A 109 -29.88 6.62 9.88
CA ILE A 109 -28.95 7.75 9.83
C ILE A 109 -28.99 8.49 11.17
N LEU A 110 -27.83 8.71 11.77
CA LEU A 110 -27.71 9.52 12.97
C LEU A 110 -27.25 10.93 12.62
N ILE A 111 -27.75 11.91 13.37
CA ILE A 111 -27.19 13.25 13.40
C ILE A 111 -26.31 13.33 14.65
N GLY A 112 -25.03 13.67 14.52
CA GLY A 112 -24.04 13.56 15.59
C GLY A 112 -22.78 14.39 15.35
N GLU A 113 -21.65 13.98 15.92
CA GLU A 113 -20.34 14.53 15.58
C GLU A 113 -19.54 13.56 14.70
N VAL A 114 -19.05 14.05 13.56
CA VAL A 114 -18.29 13.25 12.60
C VAL A 114 -16.82 13.60 12.68
N TRP A 115 -15.97 12.60 12.83
CA TRP A 115 -14.53 12.75 12.99
C TRP A 115 -13.77 11.93 11.97
N VAL A 116 -12.76 12.56 11.35
CA VAL A 116 -11.79 11.87 10.50
C VAL A 116 -10.63 11.39 11.38
N CYS A 117 -10.29 10.12 11.25
CA CYS A 117 -9.28 9.45 12.06
C CYS A 117 -8.15 9.01 11.13
N SER A 118 -7.02 9.73 11.13
CA SER A 118 -6.04 9.61 10.05
C SER A 118 -4.59 9.65 10.50
N GLY A 119 -3.70 9.28 9.57
CA GLY A 119 -2.27 9.15 9.79
C GLY A 119 -1.78 7.70 9.81
N GLN A 120 -0.59 7.50 10.37
CA GLN A 120 0.19 6.27 10.25
C GLN A 120 -0.02 5.27 11.41
N SER A 121 0.87 4.30 11.56
CA SER A 121 0.81 3.06 12.37
C SER A 121 -0.02 3.12 13.66
N ASN A 122 0.22 4.07 14.58
CA ASN A 122 -0.57 4.13 15.81
C ASN A 122 -2.05 4.45 15.56
N MET A 123 -2.37 5.21 14.50
CA MET A 123 -3.74 5.38 14.06
C MET A 123 -4.29 4.11 13.41
N GLU A 124 -3.48 3.33 12.69
CA GLU A 124 -3.91 2.06 12.06
C GLU A 124 -4.02 0.91 13.08
N MET A 125 -3.30 0.98 14.21
CA MET A 125 -3.34 0.00 15.29
C MET A 125 -4.79 -0.31 15.65
N ILE A 126 -5.20 -1.56 15.41
CA ILE A 126 -6.55 -2.02 15.71
C ILE A 126 -6.67 -2.45 17.16
N VAL A 127 -7.90 -2.56 17.65
CA VAL A 127 -8.18 -3.00 19.03
C VAL A 127 -7.56 -4.38 19.31
N SER A 128 -7.56 -5.30 18.33
CA SER A 128 -6.94 -6.62 18.50
C SER A 128 -6.34 -7.19 17.21
N GLY A 129 -5.01 -7.37 17.16
CA GLY A 129 -4.36 -8.39 16.33
C GLY A 129 -3.48 -7.93 15.16
N LEU A 130 -3.34 -6.63 14.86
CA LEU A 130 -2.51 -6.17 13.72
C LEU A 130 -1.03 -5.98 14.11
N TYR A 131 -0.76 -5.32 15.24
CA TYR A 131 0.60 -5.03 15.76
C TYR A 131 0.72 -5.39 17.24
N GLY A 132 -0.07 -6.37 17.67
CA GLY A 132 -0.44 -6.59 19.07
C GLY A 132 -1.89 -6.19 19.33
N SER A 133 -2.28 -6.25 20.60
CA SER A 133 -3.62 -5.89 21.06
C SER A 133 -3.51 -4.82 22.14
N VAL A 134 -4.56 -4.02 22.28
CA VAL A 134 -4.65 -3.07 23.39
C VAL A 134 -4.65 -3.81 24.73
N LEU A 135 -4.24 -3.14 25.81
CA LEU A 135 -4.44 -3.68 27.16
C LEU A 135 -5.92 -3.99 27.37
N ASN A 136 -6.21 -5.18 27.92
CA ASN A 136 -7.57 -5.67 28.17
C ASN A 136 -8.45 -5.82 26.90
N ALA A 137 -7.86 -6.06 25.73
CA ALA A 137 -8.60 -6.17 24.46
C ALA A 137 -9.85 -7.07 24.50
N LYS A 138 -9.79 -8.22 25.19
CA LYS A 138 -10.97 -9.11 25.33
C LYS A 138 -12.15 -8.42 26.02
N GLU A 139 -11.89 -7.68 27.09
CA GLU A 139 -12.90 -6.94 27.83
C GLU A 139 -13.42 -5.75 27.02
N GLU A 140 -12.53 -5.00 26.38
CA GLU A 140 -12.90 -3.87 25.53
C GLU A 140 -13.80 -4.29 24.37
N VAL A 141 -13.46 -5.39 23.70
CA VAL A 141 -14.27 -5.95 22.61
C VAL A 141 -15.63 -6.41 23.15
N ALA A 142 -15.67 -7.18 24.24
CA ALA A 142 -16.92 -7.67 24.82
C ALA A 142 -17.87 -6.53 25.24
N ASN A 143 -17.30 -5.43 25.74
CA ASN A 143 -18.06 -4.28 26.25
C ASN A 143 -18.33 -3.20 25.19
N ALA A 144 -17.87 -3.36 23.94
CA ALA A 144 -18.05 -2.38 22.88
C ALA A 144 -19.47 -2.35 22.30
N ASN A 145 -20.50 -2.22 23.15
CA ASN A 145 -21.90 -2.12 22.74
C ASN A 145 -22.35 -0.64 22.69
N TYR A 146 -21.92 0.06 21.64
CA TYR A 146 -22.22 1.49 21.45
C TYR A 146 -22.99 1.71 20.15
N PRO A 147 -24.31 1.44 20.14
CA PRO A 147 -25.12 1.51 18.93
C PRO A 147 -25.41 2.94 18.44
N VAL A 148 -24.72 3.95 18.96
CA VAL A 148 -24.72 5.34 18.47
C VAL A 148 -23.33 5.81 18.03
N ILE A 149 -22.34 4.93 18.12
CA ILE A 149 -21.03 5.09 17.47
C ILE A 149 -21.08 4.30 16.16
N ARG A 150 -20.58 4.91 15.08
CA ARG A 150 -20.59 4.36 13.72
C ARG A 150 -19.20 4.40 13.12
N LEU A 151 -18.84 3.32 12.45
CA LEU A 151 -17.49 3.04 11.99
C LEU A 151 -17.50 2.91 10.47
N LEU A 152 -16.71 3.73 9.77
CA LEU A 152 -16.44 3.58 8.35
C LEU A 152 -14.94 3.40 8.15
N LYS A 153 -14.55 2.31 7.48
CA LYS A 153 -13.16 2.06 7.10
C LYS A 153 -12.94 2.44 5.64
N VAL A 154 -11.92 3.26 5.38
CA VAL A 154 -11.48 3.60 4.03
C VAL A 154 -10.50 2.55 3.53
N ASP A 155 -10.52 2.27 2.23
CA ASP A 155 -9.61 1.32 1.61
C ASP A 155 -8.23 1.93 1.37
N ASN A 156 -7.18 1.14 1.56
CA ASN A 156 -5.81 1.61 1.44
C ASN A 156 -5.45 1.64 -0.05
N THR A 157 -5.55 2.82 -0.65
CA THR A 157 -5.30 3.02 -2.07
C THR A 157 -4.50 4.29 -2.28
N TYR A 158 -3.82 4.41 -3.41
CA TYR A 158 -3.01 5.57 -3.75
C TYR A 158 -3.12 5.88 -5.24
N SER A 159 -2.89 7.14 -5.61
CA SER A 159 -2.93 7.57 -7.01
C SER A 159 -2.13 8.84 -7.21
N THR A 160 -1.46 8.93 -8.36
CA THR A 160 -0.84 10.19 -8.82
C THR A 160 -1.88 11.26 -9.14
N GLN A 161 -3.15 10.88 -9.31
CA GLN A 161 -4.26 11.78 -9.64
C GLN A 161 -5.26 11.88 -8.50
N LYS A 162 -5.74 13.10 -8.22
CA LYS A 162 -6.81 13.36 -7.24
C LYS A 162 -8.05 12.56 -7.61
N GLN A 163 -8.52 11.73 -6.69
CA GLN A 163 -9.78 11.00 -6.82
C GLN A 163 -10.91 11.76 -6.13
N THR A 164 -12.11 11.61 -6.66
CA THR A 164 -13.33 12.22 -6.10
C THR A 164 -14.26 11.19 -5.47
N GLU A 165 -14.05 9.90 -5.75
CA GLU A 165 -14.80 8.79 -5.18
C GLU A 165 -13.97 8.10 -4.09
N LEU A 166 -14.58 7.88 -2.93
CA LEU A 166 -13.93 7.21 -1.81
C LEU A 166 -14.07 5.70 -1.98
N LYS A 167 -12.96 4.97 -1.90
CA LYS A 167 -13.03 3.51 -1.76
C LYS A 167 -13.13 3.14 -0.29
N THR A 168 -14.13 2.34 0.07
CA THR A 168 -14.37 1.93 1.46
C THR A 168 -14.23 0.42 1.61
N LYS A 169 -13.75 -0.04 2.77
CA LYS A 169 -13.76 -1.45 3.16
C LYS A 169 -15.14 -1.81 3.73
N GLY A 170 -16.12 -1.86 2.84
CA GLY A 170 -17.53 -2.07 3.19
C GLY A 170 -18.28 -0.78 3.53
N GLU A 171 -19.41 -0.93 4.22
CA GLU A 171 -20.34 0.15 4.56
C GLU A 171 -20.13 0.68 5.99
N TRP A 172 -20.92 1.68 6.41
CA TRP A 172 -20.94 2.11 7.79
C TRP A 172 -21.49 1.00 8.69
N THR A 173 -20.77 0.70 9.76
CA THR A 173 -21.15 -0.33 10.73
C THR A 173 -21.41 0.26 12.11
N VAL A 174 -22.26 -0.42 12.87
CA VAL A 174 -22.48 -0.14 14.29
C VAL A 174 -21.26 -0.54 15.09
N CYS A 175 -20.81 0.27 16.06
CA CYS A 175 -19.80 -0.17 17.02
C CYS A 175 -20.40 -1.24 17.95
N SER A 176 -19.96 -2.48 17.73
CA SER A 176 -20.39 -3.68 18.47
C SER A 176 -19.17 -4.56 18.78
N PRO A 177 -19.30 -5.58 19.64
CA PRO A 177 -18.24 -6.57 19.85
C PRO A 177 -17.78 -7.27 18.56
N GLN A 178 -18.64 -7.33 17.53
CA GLN A 178 -18.33 -7.98 16.25
C GLN A 178 -17.52 -7.08 15.29
N THR A 179 -17.60 -5.75 15.45
CA THR A 179 -17.03 -4.80 14.47
C THR A 179 -15.82 -4.05 15.01
N VAL A 180 -15.70 -3.89 16.32
CA VAL A 180 -14.68 -3.02 16.93
C VAL A 180 -13.25 -3.57 16.83
N SER A 181 -13.09 -4.90 16.78
CA SER A 181 -11.78 -5.57 16.87
C SER A 181 -10.83 -5.15 15.75
N ASP A 182 -11.38 -4.95 14.55
CA ASP A 182 -10.66 -4.56 13.32
C ASP A 182 -10.77 -3.05 13.04
N PHE A 183 -11.08 -2.24 14.04
CA PHE A 183 -11.12 -0.77 13.91
C PHE A 183 -9.98 -0.12 14.69
N SER A 184 -9.58 1.08 14.26
CA SER A 184 -8.55 1.88 14.94
C SER A 184 -8.85 2.00 16.43
N ALA A 185 -7.90 1.54 17.26
CA ALA A 185 -7.98 1.59 18.71
C ALA A 185 -8.07 3.03 19.20
N VAL A 186 -7.21 3.92 18.67
CA VAL A 186 -7.20 5.34 19.01
C VAL A 186 -8.56 5.98 18.71
N ALA A 187 -9.11 5.72 17.52
CA ALA A 187 -10.43 6.24 17.14
C ALA A 187 -11.56 5.68 18.01
N TYR A 188 -11.54 4.39 18.31
CA TYR A 188 -12.52 3.74 19.18
C TYR A 188 -12.51 4.35 20.58
N PHE A 189 -11.35 4.43 21.24
CA PHE A 189 -11.23 4.99 22.59
C PHE A 189 -11.65 6.47 22.63
N PHE A 190 -11.27 7.24 21.62
CA PHE A 190 -11.73 8.61 21.47
C PHE A 190 -13.27 8.70 21.44
N ALA A 191 -13.93 7.97 20.55
CA ALA A 191 -15.39 8.04 20.44
C ALA A 191 -16.11 7.47 21.65
N ARG A 192 -15.61 6.39 22.24
CA ARG A 192 -16.17 5.77 23.45
C ARG A 192 -16.17 6.76 24.60
N ASP A 193 -15.03 7.38 24.89
CA ASP A 193 -14.88 8.29 26.00
C ASP A 193 -15.58 9.62 25.74
N PHE A 194 -15.57 10.09 24.48
CA PHE A 194 -16.38 11.22 24.04
C PHE A 194 -17.87 10.96 24.30
N TYR A 195 -18.40 9.83 23.85
CA TYR A 195 -19.80 9.46 24.04
C TYR A 195 -20.17 9.31 25.51
N LYS A 196 -19.33 8.67 26.32
CA LYS A 196 -19.56 8.54 27.78
C LYS A 196 -19.68 9.90 28.48
N LYS A 197 -18.99 10.93 27.98
CA LYS A 197 -19.00 12.28 28.59
C LYS A 197 -20.08 13.18 28.01
N LYS A 198 -20.37 13.07 26.70
CA LYS A 198 -21.23 14.01 25.98
C LYS A 198 -22.60 13.44 25.65
N HIS A 199 -22.73 12.12 25.58
CA HIS A 199 -23.92 11.40 25.14
C HIS A 199 -24.42 11.84 23.76
N ILE A 200 -23.48 12.17 22.87
CA ILE A 200 -23.74 12.59 21.49
C ILE A 200 -23.30 11.45 20.54
N PRO A 201 -24.13 11.02 19.57
CA PRO A 201 -23.74 10.08 18.53
C PRO A 201 -22.45 10.48 17.80
N VAL A 202 -21.62 9.50 17.47
CA VAL A 202 -20.29 9.73 16.86
C VAL A 202 -20.14 8.92 15.57
N GLY A 203 -19.74 9.57 14.49
CA GLY A 203 -19.29 8.90 13.27
C GLY A 203 -17.78 8.99 13.15
N LEU A 204 -17.12 7.86 12.90
CA LEU A 204 -15.68 7.77 12.68
C LEU A 204 -15.40 7.33 11.26
N ILE A 205 -14.69 8.17 10.51
CA ILE A 205 -14.15 7.85 9.18
C ILE A 205 -12.67 7.54 9.35
N SER A 206 -12.30 6.27 9.25
CA SER A 206 -10.94 5.78 9.43
C SER A 206 -10.18 5.83 8.11
N THR A 207 -9.27 6.80 7.98
CA THR A 207 -8.37 7.01 6.84
C THR A 207 -6.92 6.86 7.30
N ASN A 208 -6.49 5.64 7.59
CA ASN A 208 -5.21 5.34 8.22
C ASN A 208 -4.45 4.25 7.45
N TRP A 209 -3.12 4.35 7.46
CA TRP A 209 -2.24 3.39 6.82
C TRP A 209 -0.87 3.40 7.50
N GLY A 210 -0.50 2.30 8.15
CA GLY A 210 0.77 2.14 8.84
C GLY A 210 1.99 2.15 7.93
N GLY A 211 3.12 2.60 8.47
CA GLY A 211 4.40 2.70 7.75
C GLY A 211 4.39 3.73 6.63
N THR A 212 3.55 4.78 6.75
CA THR A 212 3.42 5.81 5.71
C THR A 212 3.96 7.17 6.11
N LEU A 213 4.63 7.82 5.13
CA LEU A 213 5.32 9.09 5.31
C LEU A 213 4.36 10.28 5.29
N ALA A 214 4.69 11.35 6.02
CA ALA A 214 3.84 12.53 6.17
C ALA A 214 3.49 13.21 4.84
N GLU A 215 4.44 13.28 3.91
CA GLU A 215 4.25 13.89 2.59
C GLU A 215 3.27 13.09 1.73
N ALA A 216 3.11 11.78 1.94
CA ALA A 216 2.11 10.99 1.19
C ALA A 216 0.67 11.41 1.52
N TRP A 217 0.45 11.85 2.75
CA TRP A 217 -0.83 12.35 3.26
C TRP A 217 -1.06 13.85 3.05
N THR A 218 -0.05 14.57 2.59
CA THR A 218 -0.13 16.02 2.40
C THR A 218 -0.69 16.34 1.02
N SER A 219 -1.51 17.39 0.90
CA SER A 219 -2.08 17.78 -0.39
C SER A 219 -0.98 18.20 -1.37
N GLY A 220 -1.17 17.88 -2.65
CA GLY A 220 -0.23 18.32 -3.70
C GLY A 220 -0.08 19.84 -3.74
N ASP A 221 -1.14 20.60 -3.44
CA ASP A 221 -1.11 22.08 -3.43
C ASP A 221 -0.28 22.65 -2.27
N ALA A 222 -0.21 21.96 -1.13
CA ALA A 222 0.69 22.33 -0.04
C ALA A 222 2.14 21.92 -0.36
N LEU A 223 2.35 20.69 -0.86
CA LEU A 223 3.68 20.19 -1.20
C LEU A 223 4.35 20.97 -2.33
N LYS A 224 3.60 21.49 -3.31
CA LYS A 224 4.13 22.36 -4.36
C LYS A 224 4.72 23.68 -3.84
N GLN A 225 4.44 24.05 -2.59
CA GLN A 225 5.05 25.23 -1.94
C GLN A 225 6.41 24.92 -1.32
N MET A 226 6.80 23.63 -1.27
CA MET A 226 8.06 23.14 -0.74
C MET A 226 8.98 22.74 -1.91
N PRO A 227 10.13 23.40 -2.11
CA PRO A 227 11.01 23.15 -3.25
C PRO A 227 11.44 21.70 -3.40
N GLU A 228 11.63 20.96 -2.29
CA GLU A 228 12.02 19.54 -2.34
C GLU A 228 10.94 18.62 -2.95
N PHE A 229 9.65 18.97 -2.81
CA PHE A 229 8.54 18.12 -3.26
C PHE A 229 7.91 18.59 -4.57
N ALA A 230 8.01 19.89 -4.89
CA ALA A 230 7.32 20.49 -6.02
C ALA A 230 7.58 19.79 -7.38
N PRO A 231 8.83 19.45 -7.77
CA PRO A 231 9.08 18.79 -9.06
C PRO A 231 8.36 17.44 -9.19
N THR A 232 8.36 16.66 -8.11
CA THR A 232 7.73 15.34 -8.05
C THR A 232 6.21 15.44 -8.16
N VAL A 233 5.59 16.35 -7.40
CA VAL A 233 4.13 16.55 -7.43
C VAL A 233 3.66 17.11 -8.77
N ILE A 234 4.40 18.04 -9.38
CA ILE A 234 4.09 18.55 -10.72
C ILE A 234 4.16 17.42 -11.75
N GLY A 235 5.17 16.55 -11.66
CA GLY A 235 5.27 15.37 -12.52
C GLY A 235 4.06 14.43 -12.39
N TRP A 236 3.58 14.19 -11.16
CA TRP A 236 2.35 13.42 -10.92
C TRP A 236 1.15 14.01 -11.64
N GLU A 237 0.90 15.30 -11.43
CA GLU A 237 -0.25 16.01 -12.01
C GLU A 237 -0.19 16.07 -13.54
N GLN A 238 1.02 16.09 -14.12
CA GLN A 238 1.25 16.05 -15.58
C GLN A 238 1.14 14.65 -16.20
N GLY A 239 0.86 13.62 -15.40
CA GLY A 239 0.61 12.27 -15.89
C GLY A 239 1.86 11.50 -16.30
N VAL A 240 2.99 11.73 -15.60
CA VAL A 240 4.21 10.91 -15.78
C VAL A 240 3.85 9.41 -15.66
N THR A 241 4.30 8.63 -16.63
CA THR A 241 3.98 7.20 -16.73
C THR A 241 4.88 6.36 -15.83
N GLN A 242 4.41 5.18 -15.42
CA GLN A 242 5.22 4.24 -14.63
C GLN A 242 6.54 3.89 -15.33
N GLU A 243 6.53 3.76 -16.66
CA GLU A 243 7.73 3.50 -17.45
C GLU A 243 8.76 4.65 -17.33
N GLN A 244 8.31 5.91 -17.43
CA GLN A 244 9.17 7.07 -17.26
C GLN A 244 9.78 7.14 -15.86
N LEU A 245 9.00 6.77 -14.84
CA LEU A 245 9.51 6.71 -13.48
C LEU A 245 10.50 5.59 -13.27
N ASN A 246 10.23 4.41 -13.81
CA ASN A 246 11.14 3.27 -13.75
C ASN A 246 12.48 3.63 -14.41
N ALA A 247 12.43 4.26 -15.60
CA ALA A 247 13.63 4.71 -16.29
C ALA A 247 14.41 5.77 -15.48
N LYS A 248 13.72 6.72 -14.84
CA LYS A 248 14.35 7.70 -13.94
C LYS A 248 15.01 7.01 -12.74
N TYR A 249 14.27 6.14 -12.06
CA TYR A 249 14.78 5.36 -10.92
C TYR A 249 15.97 4.51 -11.30
N GLU A 250 15.93 3.78 -12.42
CA GLU A 250 17.06 2.99 -12.89
C GLU A 250 18.30 3.86 -13.17
N GLY A 251 18.10 5.07 -13.71
CA GLY A 251 19.17 6.05 -13.90
C GLY A 251 19.78 6.50 -12.58
N GLU A 252 18.94 6.94 -11.64
CA GLU A 252 19.36 7.37 -10.31
C GLU A 252 20.02 6.24 -9.52
N LEU A 253 19.49 5.02 -9.63
CA LEU A 253 20.03 3.82 -8.99
C LEU A 253 21.40 3.48 -9.56
N ARG A 254 21.59 3.54 -10.88
CA ARG A 254 22.92 3.37 -11.50
C ARG A 254 23.91 4.41 -11.01
N THR A 255 23.49 5.67 -10.90
CA THR A 255 24.33 6.75 -10.32
C THR A 255 24.66 6.47 -8.87
N TRP A 256 23.68 6.03 -8.08
CA TRP A 256 23.85 5.71 -6.67
C TRP A 256 24.79 4.52 -6.47
N ILE A 257 24.60 3.41 -7.21
CA ILE A 257 25.50 2.25 -7.24
C ILE A 257 26.93 2.66 -7.64
N THR A 258 27.07 3.54 -8.63
CA THR A 258 28.39 4.05 -9.04
C THR A 258 29.05 4.84 -7.91
N ALA A 259 28.28 5.70 -7.24
CA ALA A 259 28.77 6.47 -6.09
C ALA A 259 29.18 5.55 -4.92
N LEU A 260 28.40 4.50 -4.63
CA LEU A 260 28.78 3.47 -3.67
C LEU A 260 30.11 2.82 -4.05
N GLY A 261 30.26 2.36 -5.29
CA GLY A 261 31.46 1.66 -5.75
C GLY A 261 32.75 2.49 -5.60
N THR A 262 32.67 3.83 -5.63
CA THR A 262 33.84 4.69 -5.40
C THR A 262 34.26 4.78 -3.93
N LYS A 263 33.37 4.46 -2.99
CA LYS A 263 33.61 4.49 -1.54
C LYS A 263 33.68 3.09 -0.92
N ASP A 264 33.23 2.08 -1.64
CA ASP A 264 33.17 0.70 -1.20
C ASP A 264 34.58 0.07 -1.16
N PRO A 265 35.14 -0.20 0.04
CA PRO A 265 36.48 -0.77 0.19
C PRO A 265 36.56 -2.22 -0.30
N THR A 266 35.41 -2.86 -0.57
CA THR A 266 35.35 -4.21 -1.14
C THR A 266 35.27 -4.20 -2.67
N SER A 267 35.06 -3.02 -3.28
CA SER A 267 35.09 -2.83 -4.73
C SER A 267 36.50 -2.49 -5.20
N ASN A 268 36.87 -3.04 -6.36
CA ASN A 268 38.11 -2.69 -7.05
C ASN A 268 37.81 -2.40 -8.52
N GLN A 269 37.95 -1.14 -8.93
CA GLN A 269 37.65 -0.65 -10.29
C GLN A 269 36.25 -1.07 -10.78
N GLY A 270 35.25 -1.00 -9.90
CA GLY A 270 33.85 -1.35 -10.22
C GLY A 270 33.58 -2.86 -10.28
N LYS A 271 34.56 -3.70 -9.93
CA LYS A 271 34.36 -5.14 -9.72
C LYS A 271 34.26 -5.46 -8.24
N LEU A 272 33.64 -6.59 -7.90
CA LEU A 272 33.56 -7.10 -6.53
C LEU A 272 34.37 -8.41 -6.44
N PRO A 273 35.69 -8.39 -6.22
CA PRO A 273 36.49 -9.62 -6.22
C PRO A 273 36.03 -10.66 -5.18
N TRP A 274 35.39 -10.21 -4.10
CA TRP A 274 34.99 -11.04 -2.97
C TRP A 274 33.85 -12.03 -3.25
N ILE A 275 33.06 -11.81 -4.32
CA ILE A 275 31.98 -12.73 -4.70
C ILE A 275 32.50 -13.99 -5.40
N GLU A 276 33.75 -13.98 -5.87
CA GLU A 276 34.36 -15.06 -6.62
C GLU A 276 34.70 -16.26 -5.70
N GLN A 277 34.64 -17.47 -6.27
CA GLN A 277 34.94 -18.70 -5.54
C GLN A 277 36.37 -18.72 -4.97
N GLY A 278 37.34 -18.16 -5.70
CA GLY A 278 38.76 -18.18 -5.35
C GLY A 278 39.23 -17.04 -4.44
N PHE A 279 38.33 -16.16 -3.96
CA PHE A 279 38.72 -15.04 -3.10
C PHE A 279 39.24 -15.53 -1.74
N ASP A 280 40.31 -14.90 -1.26
CA ASP A 280 40.85 -15.13 0.09
C ASP A 280 40.23 -14.13 1.07
N ALA A 281 39.30 -14.63 1.89
CA ALA A 281 38.62 -13.86 2.93
C ALA A 281 39.30 -14.00 4.30
N SER A 282 40.53 -14.52 4.40
CA SER A 282 41.20 -14.75 5.69
C SER A 282 41.40 -13.48 6.54
N ALA A 283 41.43 -12.31 5.90
CA ALA A 283 41.51 -11.01 6.57
C ALA A 283 40.15 -10.47 7.04
N TRP A 284 39.04 -11.09 6.63
CA TRP A 284 37.69 -10.67 7.01
C TRP A 284 37.38 -11.11 8.44
N LYS A 285 36.50 -10.36 9.10
CA LYS A 285 36.00 -10.73 10.43
C LYS A 285 34.93 -11.81 10.27
N LYS A 286 34.51 -12.42 11.38
CA LYS A 286 33.44 -13.43 11.37
C LYS A 286 32.26 -13.01 12.21
N MET A 287 31.05 -13.37 11.75
CA MET A 287 29.82 -13.16 12.51
C MET A 287 28.93 -14.41 12.44
N PRO A 288 28.12 -14.66 13.47
CA PRO A 288 27.17 -15.76 13.47
C PRO A 288 25.99 -15.47 12.53
N VAL A 289 25.65 -16.45 11.70
CA VAL A 289 24.47 -16.45 10.82
C VAL A 289 23.73 -17.79 11.01
N PRO A 290 22.39 -17.84 11.19
CA PRO A 290 21.51 -16.69 11.25
C PRO A 290 21.66 -15.88 12.55
N GLY A 291 21.31 -14.60 12.48
CA GLY A 291 21.28 -13.66 13.58
C GLY A 291 21.33 -12.21 13.12
N PHE A 292 20.93 -11.31 14.02
CA PHE A 292 21.12 -9.86 13.85
C PHE A 292 22.54 -9.46 14.25
N TRP A 293 23.20 -8.65 13.42
CA TRP A 293 24.59 -8.26 13.70
C TRP A 293 24.70 -7.28 14.87
N GLU A 294 23.68 -6.49 15.19
CA GLU A 294 23.67 -5.58 16.35
C GLU A 294 23.77 -6.32 17.67
N ARG A 295 23.30 -7.57 17.67
CA ARG A 295 23.33 -8.44 18.85
C ARG A 295 24.61 -9.24 18.97
N SER A 296 25.51 -9.20 17.97
CA SER A 296 26.63 -10.12 17.89
C SER A 296 27.96 -9.51 17.44
N ALA A 297 27.99 -8.73 16.36
CA ALA A 297 29.23 -8.31 15.69
C ALA A 297 29.32 -6.79 15.46
N LEU A 298 28.20 -6.10 15.25
CA LEU A 298 28.12 -4.70 14.83
C LEU A 298 27.03 -3.96 15.63
N PRO A 299 27.23 -3.66 16.93
CA PRO A 299 26.24 -2.94 17.73
C PRO A 299 25.97 -1.55 17.15
N ASP A 300 24.69 -1.15 17.13
CA ASP A 300 24.20 0.15 16.65
C ASP A 300 24.69 0.51 15.24
N PHE A 301 24.61 -0.44 14.31
CA PHE A 301 25.11 -0.28 12.95
C PHE A 301 23.99 -0.40 11.91
N ASP A 302 23.75 0.69 11.18
CA ASP A 302 22.99 0.68 9.92
C ASP A 302 23.97 0.89 8.75
N GLY A 303 23.79 0.14 7.66
CA GLY A 303 24.63 0.26 6.47
C GLY A 303 24.74 -1.00 5.63
N THR A 304 25.80 -1.07 4.83
CA THR A 304 26.08 -2.20 3.93
C THR A 304 27.12 -3.14 4.52
N VAL A 305 26.76 -4.42 4.64
CA VAL A 305 27.64 -5.50 5.08
C VAL A 305 27.74 -6.56 4.00
N ASP A 306 28.97 -6.94 3.66
CA ASP A 306 29.26 -8.05 2.77
C ASP A 306 29.54 -9.30 3.57
N LEU A 307 28.91 -10.40 3.17
CA LEU A 307 28.91 -11.68 3.84
C LEU A 307 29.31 -12.77 2.87
N ARG A 308 30.15 -13.71 3.30
CA ARG A 308 30.62 -14.80 2.47
C ARG A 308 30.71 -16.11 3.26
N LYS A 309 30.35 -17.21 2.60
CA LYS A 309 30.47 -18.55 3.14
C LYS A 309 30.87 -19.55 2.06
N THR A 310 31.87 -20.36 2.38
CA THR A 310 32.21 -21.54 1.58
C THR A 310 31.56 -22.79 2.15
N PHE A 311 31.14 -23.71 1.29
CA PHE A 311 30.55 -24.99 1.68
C PHE A 311 30.83 -26.05 0.60
N THR A 312 30.71 -27.34 0.96
CA THR A 312 31.01 -28.44 0.03
C THR A 312 29.73 -29.04 -0.54
N VAL A 313 29.61 -29.05 -1.86
CA VAL A 313 28.52 -29.69 -2.61
C VAL A 313 28.91 -31.13 -2.96
N PRO A 314 28.10 -32.15 -2.61
CA PRO A 314 28.34 -33.53 -3.01
C PRO A 314 28.35 -33.71 -4.53
N ALA A 315 29.13 -34.67 -5.02
CA ALA A 315 29.19 -34.97 -6.47
C ALA A 315 27.82 -35.28 -7.08
N ALA A 316 26.92 -35.90 -6.31
CA ALA A 316 25.56 -36.22 -6.72
C ALA A 316 24.67 -34.99 -6.97
N TRP A 317 25.06 -33.80 -6.52
CA TRP A 317 24.31 -32.55 -6.68
C TRP A 317 24.84 -31.68 -7.82
N ALA A 318 26.02 -32.00 -8.37
CA ALA A 318 26.59 -31.24 -9.49
C ALA A 318 25.62 -31.21 -10.68
N GLY A 319 25.44 -30.03 -11.28
CA GLY A 319 24.50 -29.85 -12.40
C GLY A 319 23.02 -29.78 -12.01
N LYS A 320 22.65 -29.94 -10.74
CA LYS A 320 21.25 -29.92 -10.29
C LYS A 320 20.88 -28.56 -9.71
N ASP A 321 19.65 -28.10 -9.98
CA ASP A 321 19.13 -26.86 -9.41
C ASP A 321 19.02 -26.94 -7.88
N LEU A 322 19.44 -25.87 -7.20
CA LEU A 322 19.33 -25.72 -5.75
C LEU A 322 18.43 -24.54 -5.41
N LYS A 323 17.87 -24.55 -4.20
CA LYS A 323 17.35 -23.37 -3.52
C LYS A 323 18.36 -22.91 -2.50
N LEU A 324 18.75 -21.64 -2.56
CA LEU A 324 19.50 -20.93 -1.55
C LEU A 324 18.52 -20.21 -0.63
N ASN A 325 18.42 -20.67 0.61
CA ASN A 325 17.58 -20.07 1.65
C ASN A 325 18.50 -19.26 2.59
N LEU A 326 18.18 -17.98 2.80
CA LEU A 326 19.02 -17.07 3.61
C LEU A 326 18.29 -16.53 4.84
N GLY A 327 17.18 -17.14 5.24
CA GLY A 327 16.29 -16.57 6.26
C GLY A 327 15.64 -15.27 5.79
N GLY A 328 15.08 -14.51 6.73
CA GLY A 328 14.70 -13.11 6.55
C GLY A 328 15.92 -12.20 6.54
N ILE A 329 15.92 -11.26 5.61
CA ILE A 329 16.93 -10.20 5.54
C ILE A 329 16.20 -8.88 5.61
N ASP A 330 16.70 -7.98 6.46
CA ASP A 330 16.23 -6.61 6.62
C ASP A 330 17.35 -5.66 6.19
N ASP A 331 17.20 -4.81 5.17
CA ASP A 331 16.03 -4.58 4.31
C ASP A 331 16.23 -5.11 2.88
N TYR A 332 17.45 -4.95 2.37
CA TYR A 332 17.82 -5.22 0.97
C TYR A 332 18.95 -6.25 0.92
N ASP A 333 18.89 -7.14 -0.07
CA ASP A 333 19.99 -8.05 -0.35
C ASP A 333 20.21 -8.29 -1.84
N VAL A 334 21.46 -8.60 -2.18
CA VAL A 334 21.84 -9.25 -3.42
C VAL A 334 22.68 -10.47 -3.08
N ALA A 335 22.38 -11.61 -3.70
CA ALA A 335 23.03 -12.89 -3.44
C ALA A 335 23.70 -13.45 -4.70
N TRP A 336 24.93 -13.92 -4.54
CA TRP A 336 25.74 -14.56 -5.57
C TRP A 336 26.12 -15.99 -5.19
N PHE A 337 26.21 -16.84 -6.21
CA PHE A 337 26.72 -18.20 -6.11
C PHE A 337 27.89 -18.38 -7.08
N ASN A 338 29.08 -18.68 -6.55
CA ASN A 338 30.33 -18.77 -7.31
C ASN A 338 30.53 -17.59 -8.30
N GLY A 339 30.35 -16.35 -7.81
CA GLY A 339 30.50 -15.13 -8.59
C GLY A 339 29.33 -14.75 -9.52
N THR A 340 28.29 -15.58 -9.64
CA THR A 340 27.11 -15.27 -10.46
C THR A 340 25.92 -14.88 -9.58
N GLU A 341 25.23 -13.78 -9.90
CA GLU A 341 24.03 -13.35 -9.16
C GLU A 341 22.91 -14.40 -9.34
N VAL A 342 22.27 -14.77 -8.23
CA VAL A 342 21.18 -15.77 -8.21
C VAL A 342 19.86 -15.18 -7.69
N GLY A 343 19.89 -14.00 -7.07
CA GLY A 343 18.69 -13.28 -6.68
C GLY A 343 18.99 -12.04 -5.85
N HIS A 344 17.96 -11.20 -5.70
CA HIS A 344 17.96 -10.02 -4.85
C HIS A 344 16.52 -9.75 -4.38
N THR A 345 16.38 -9.05 -3.27
CA THR A 345 15.08 -8.59 -2.75
C THR A 345 15.25 -7.22 -2.11
N GLU A 346 14.21 -6.39 -2.24
CA GLU A 346 14.21 -4.99 -1.85
C GLU A 346 13.05 -4.68 -0.89
N LEU A 347 12.84 -5.53 0.12
CA LEU A 347 11.72 -5.48 1.05
C LEU A 347 12.10 -6.01 2.44
N PHE A 348 11.67 -5.32 3.49
CA PHE A 348 11.82 -5.76 4.88
C PHE A 348 11.10 -7.09 5.16
N VAL A 349 11.66 -7.93 6.03
CA VAL A 349 11.01 -9.08 6.69
C VAL A 349 10.64 -10.30 5.81
N TYR A 350 10.79 -10.27 4.48
CA TYR A 350 10.57 -11.46 3.66
C TYR A 350 11.69 -12.49 3.81
N LYS A 351 11.31 -13.78 3.89
CA LYS A 351 12.30 -14.86 3.82
C LYS A 351 12.84 -14.98 2.40
N ARG A 352 14.15 -14.92 2.25
CA ARG A 352 14.84 -15.01 0.96
C ARG A 352 15.06 -16.46 0.56
N SER A 353 14.59 -16.80 -0.63
CA SER A 353 14.77 -18.12 -1.24
C SER A 353 14.98 -17.98 -2.74
N TYR A 354 16.22 -18.13 -3.19
CA TYR A 354 16.62 -17.94 -4.58
C TYR A 354 16.92 -19.27 -5.26
N THR A 355 16.57 -19.40 -6.55
CA THR A 355 16.95 -20.57 -7.34
C THR A 355 18.37 -20.39 -7.85
N VAL A 356 19.25 -21.35 -7.54
CA VAL A 356 20.59 -21.47 -8.13
C VAL A 356 20.49 -22.45 -9.31
N PRO A 357 20.68 -21.98 -10.56
CA PRO A 357 20.68 -22.86 -11.72
C PRO A 357 21.79 -23.91 -11.63
N GLY A 358 21.48 -25.17 -11.93
CA GLY A 358 22.38 -26.31 -11.79
C GLY A 358 23.69 -26.17 -12.59
N LYS A 359 23.68 -25.40 -13.68
CA LYS A 359 24.89 -25.05 -14.45
C LYS A 359 25.96 -24.31 -13.62
N LEU A 360 25.58 -23.66 -12.52
CA LEU A 360 26.50 -22.99 -11.60
C LEU A 360 27.02 -23.92 -10.49
N VAL A 361 26.35 -25.06 -10.29
CA VAL A 361 26.55 -25.97 -9.17
C VAL A 361 27.62 -27.01 -9.53
N LYS A 362 28.77 -26.92 -8.88
CA LYS A 362 29.91 -27.81 -9.10
C LYS A 362 30.10 -28.74 -7.90
N ALA A 363 30.59 -29.95 -8.13
CA ALA A 363 31.04 -30.80 -7.03
C ALA A 363 32.23 -30.17 -6.30
N GLY A 364 32.30 -30.35 -4.97
CA GLY A 364 33.38 -29.79 -4.14
C GLY A 364 33.04 -28.44 -3.53
N VAL A 365 34.05 -27.61 -3.25
CA VAL A 365 33.87 -26.33 -2.56
C VAL A 365 33.13 -25.35 -3.47
N ASN A 366 32.08 -24.72 -2.95
CA ASN A 366 31.33 -23.64 -3.59
C ASN A 366 31.25 -22.45 -2.63
N THR A 367 30.89 -21.28 -3.14
CA THR A 367 30.79 -20.03 -2.37
C THR A 367 29.41 -19.42 -2.54
N VAL A 368 28.82 -19.01 -1.41
CA VAL A 368 27.72 -18.05 -1.35
C VAL A 368 28.28 -16.71 -0.89
N ALA A 369 27.91 -15.65 -1.57
CA ALA A 369 28.24 -14.28 -1.20
C ALA A 369 26.93 -13.49 -1.14
N VAL A 370 26.76 -12.64 -0.13
CA VAL A 370 25.54 -11.85 0.07
C VAL A 370 25.96 -10.45 0.49
N ARG A 371 25.42 -9.43 -0.17
CA ARG A 371 25.52 -8.04 0.27
C ARG A 371 24.18 -7.65 0.87
N VAL A 372 24.19 -7.18 2.11
CA VAL A 372 22.99 -6.72 2.82
C VAL A 372 23.09 -5.23 3.04
N LEU A 373 22.02 -4.49 2.76
CA LEU A 373 21.84 -3.11 3.19
C LEU A 373 20.69 -3.06 4.19
N ASP A 374 21.03 -2.64 5.40
CA ASP A 374 20.10 -2.29 6.47
C ASP A 374 19.99 -0.77 6.51
N ASN A 375 18.75 -0.25 6.43
CA ASN A 375 18.51 1.18 6.48
C ASN A 375 17.98 1.66 7.84
N GLY A 376 17.79 0.76 8.79
CA GLY A 376 17.40 1.09 10.15
C GLY A 376 16.93 -0.11 10.96
N GLY A 377 17.44 -0.25 12.18
CA GLY A 377 16.87 -1.17 13.16
C GLY A 377 17.78 -2.36 13.46
N LEU A 378 17.37 -3.56 13.05
CA LEU A 378 18.17 -4.78 13.25
C LEU A 378 18.50 -5.40 11.90
N GLY A 379 19.77 -5.32 11.51
CA GLY A 379 20.27 -5.88 10.25
C GLY A 379 20.87 -7.28 10.38
N GLY A 380 20.89 -8.00 9.27
CA GLY A 380 21.48 -9.34 9.17
C GLY A 380 20.58 -10.36 8.46
N LEU A 381 20.89 -11.65 8.68
CA LEU A 381 20.16 -12.79 8.13
C LEU A 381 19.53 -13.54 9.30
N ASP A 382 18.26 -13.32 9.64
CA ASP A 382 17.57 -13.96 10.79
C ASP A 382 16.18 -14.51 10.42
N GLY A 383 15.45 -15.16 11.33
CA GLY A 383 14.02 -15.45 11.14
C GLY A 383 13.73 -16.61 10.17
N GLY A 384 14.73 -17.40 9.80
CA GLY A 384 14.54 -18.58 8.96
C GLY A 384 15.80 -19.42 8.77
N PRO A 385 15.67 -20.56 8.07
CA PRO A 385 16.82 -21.42 7.80
C PRO A 385 17.79 -20.74 6.84
N VAL A 386 19.08 -20.83 7.15
CA VAL A 386 20.19 -20.45 6.25
C VAL A 386 20.83 -21.74 5.74
N ASN A 387 20.42 -22.19 4.57
CA ASN A 387 20.84 -23.47 4.01
C ASN A 387 20.69 -23.51 2.48
N VAL A 388 21.21 -24.57 1.86
CA VAL A 388 20.84 -24.94 0.49
C VAL A 388 20.08 -26.26 0.47
N THR A 389 19.05 -26.34 -0.37
CA THR A 389 18.27 -27.56 -0.59
C THR A 389 18.22 -27.91 -2.05
N GLN A 390 18.18 -29.19 -2.39
CA GLN A 390 17.98 -29.59 -3.78
C GLN A 390 16.53 -29.32 -4.23
N VAL A 391 16.33 -28.70 -5.40
CA VAL A 391 14.97 -28.39 -5.89
C VAL A 391 14.12 -29.64 -6.06
N ALA A 392 14.70 -30.70 -6.65
CA ALA A 392 13.99 -31.95 -6.92
C ALA A 392 13.82 -32.84 -5.68
N ASN A 393 14.56 -32.58 -4.60
CA ASN A 393 14.43 -33.30 -3.33
C ASN A 393 14.65 -32.35 -2.15
N PRO A 394 13.64 -31.57 -1.74
CA PRO A 394 13.79 -30.56 -0.69
C PRO A 394 14.17 -31.10 0.69
N SER A 395 14.07 -32.42 0.91
CA SER A 395 14.51 -33.07 2.15
C SER A 395 16.05 -33.15 2.26
N GLU A 396 16.73 -33.14 1.13
CA GLU A 396 18.18 -33.11 1.02
C GLU A 396 18.68 -31.66 1.18
N LYS A 397 19.39 -31.40 2.28
CA LYS A 397 19.85 -30.06 2.67
C LYS A 397 21.31 -30.04 3.13
N ILE A 398 21.99 -28.94 2.85
CA ILE A 398 23.29 -28.59 3.44
C ILE A 398 23.09 -27.34 4.28
N ASP A 399 23.33 -27.46 5.58
CA ASP A 399 23.23 -26.33 6.51
C ASP A 399 24.37 -25.34 6.24
N LEU A 400 24.03 -24.05 6.22
CA LEU A 400 24.99 -22.96 6.07
C LEU A 400 25.10 -22.12 7.35
N ALA A 401 24.37 -22.45 8.41
CA ALA A 401 24.48 -21.75 9.69
C ALA A 401 25.89 -21.85 10.32
N GLY A 402 26.21 -20.88 11.17
CA GLY A 402 27.48 -20.73 11.87
C GLY A 402 28.21 -19.45 11.47
N GLU A 403 29.55 -19.46 11.61
CA GLU A 403 30.38 -18.28 11.34
C GLU A 403 30.49 -18.00 9.83
N TRP A 404 30.11 -16.80 9.40
CA TRP A 404 30.31 -16.27 8.05
C TRP A 404 31.39 -15.20 8.06
N ASP A 405 32.21 -15.17 7.02
CA ASP A 405 33.19 -14.10 6.85
C ASP A 405 32.44 -12.83 6.44
N TYR A 406 32.80 -11.69 7.03
CA TYR A 406 32.17 -10.41 6.74
C TYR A 406 33.15 -9.24 6.66
N GLN A 407 32.76 -8.26 5.86
CA GLN A 407 33.38 -6.95 5.82
C GLN A 407 32.29 -5.86 5.74
N VAL A 408 32.44 -4.82 6.56
CA VAL A 408 31.61 -3.62 6.44
C VAL A 408 32.02 -2.89 5.16
N ALA A 409 31.08 -2.77 4.23
CA ALA A 409 31.28 -2.02 2.99
C ALA A 409 31.07 -0.52 3.23
N ALA A 410 30.01 -0.13 3.95
CA ALA A 410 29.76 1.27 4.27
C ALA A 410 28.77 1.44 5.44
N LYS A 411 28.86 2.55 6.16
CA LYS A 411 27.83 3.00 7.10
C LYS A 411 26.77 3.80 6.36
N LEU A 412 25.49 3.65 6.74
CA LEU A 412 24.38 4.33 6.09
C LEU A 412 24.57 5.85 6.02
N ILE A 413 25.06 6.46 7.11
CA ILE A 413 25.30 7.91 7.20
C ILE A 413 26.35 8.44 6.20
N ASP A 414 27.23 7.57 5.71
CA ASP A 414 28.29 7.92 4.75
C ASP A 414 27.86 7.71 3.30
N LEU A 415 26.69 7.08 3.11
CA LEU A 415 26.10 6.79 1.81
C LEU A 415 25.24 7.95 1.31
N PRO A 416 25.23 8.21 -0.01
CA PRO A 416 24.17 9.03 -0.58
C PRO A 416 22.81 8.39 -0.29
N VAL A 417 21.76 9.21 -0.17
CA VAL A 417 20.39 8.70 -0.01
C VAL A 417 20.06 7.80 -1.19
N MET A 418 19.61 6.57 -0.90
CA MET A 418 19.19 5.63 -1.93
C MET A 418 18.00 6.22 -2.69
N PRO A 419 17.99 6.18 -4.04
CA PRO A 419 16.84 6.63 -4.80
C PRO A 419 15.62 5.79 -4.44
N ASN A 420 14.47 6.45 -4.34
CA ASN A 420 13.22 5.80 -4.03
C ASN A 420 12.66 5.10 -5.27
N ARG A 421 12.29 3.81 -5.15
CA ARG A 421 11.57 3.14 -6.23
C ARG A 421 10.28 3.89 -6.60
N PRO A 422 9.83 3.89 -7.85
CA PRO A 422 8.67 4.68 -8.23
C PRO A 422 7.32 3.98 -7.98
N ASP A 423 7.30 2.94 -7.14
CA ASP A 423 6.12 2.20 -6.75
C ASP A 423 5.74 2.45 -5.28
N GLY A 424 4.52 2.05 -4.94
CA GLY A 424 3.99 2.10 -3.57
C GLY A 424 3.35 3.43 -3.18
N ALA A 425 2.81 3.44 -1.95
CA ALA A 425 2.01 4.53 -1.41
C ALA A 425 2.84 5.67 -0.81
N ASN A 426 4.10 5.42 -0.46
CA ASN A 426 4.99 6.38 0.23
C ASN A 426 5.61 7.41 -0.70
N ARG A 427 4.78 8.11 -1.47
CA ARG A 427 5.23 9.19 -2.35
C ARG A 427 4.40 10.44 -2.12
N PRO A 428 4.96 11.64 -2.32
CA PRO A 428 4.28 12.89 -2.04
C PRO A 428 2.87 12.95 -2.67
N ALA A 429 1.87 13.29 -1.85
CA ALA A 429 0.44 13.44 -2.19
C ALA A 429 -0.34 12.18 -2.63
N LEU A 430 0.31 11.03 -2.84
CA LEU A 430 -0.35 9.88 -3.47
C LEU A 430 -1.50 9.30 -2.64
N ILE A 431 -1.34 9.24 -1.31
CA ILE A 431 -2.38 8.76 -0.38
C ILE A 431 -3.43 9.85 -0.15
N TYR A 432 -3.01 11.12 -0.03
CA TYR A 432 -3.95 12.24 0.07
C TYR A 432 -4.98 12.21 -1.07
N ASN A 433 -4.52 11.99 -2.30
CA ASN A 433 -5.33 11.99 -3.50
C ASN A 433 -6.49 10.99 -3.48
N THR A 434 -6.35 9.87 -2.77
CA THR A 434 -7.31 8.75 -2.77
C THR A 434 -8.06 8.59 -1.46
N MET A 435 -7.41 8.86 -0.32
CA MET A 435 -7.97 8.59 1.01
C MET A 435 -8.50 9.85 1.70
N ILE A 436 -7.99 11.04 1.34
CA ILE A 436 -8.40 12.32 1.95
C ILE A 436 -9.20 13.19 0.97
N ASN A 437 -8.72 13.35 -0.26
CA ASN A 437 -9.35 14.20 -1.25
C ASN A 437 -10.83 13.85 -1.51
N PRO A 438 -11.26 12.58 -1.57
CA PRO A 438 -12.68 12.26 -1.73
C PRO A 438 -13.57 12.65 -0.54
N ILE A 439 -13.02 12.73 0.68
CA ILE A 439 -13.78 13.03 1.91
C ILE A 439 -13.81 14.52 2.27
N ILE A 440 -13.09 15.39 1.57
CA ILE A 440 -13.10 16.85 1.85
C ILE A 440 -14.50 17.46 1.74
N ASN A 441 -15.40 16.80 1.00
CA ASN A 441 -16.80 17.20 0.87
C ASN A 441 -17.67 16.74 2.05
N TYR A 442 -17.26 15.69 2.78
CA TYR A 442 -17.97 15.23 3.96
C TYR A 442 -17.88 16.30 5.06
N THR A 443 -19.01 16.71 5.61
CA THR A 443 -19.02 17.75 6.64
C THR A 443 -18.66 17.12 7.98
N ILE A 444 -17.56 17.58 8.59
CA ILE A 444 -16.99 17.00 9.81
C ILE A 444 -16.96 18.00 10.96
N LYS A 445 -16.83 17.50 12.19
CA LYS A 445 -16.55 18.30 13.40
C LYS A 445 -15.07 18.62 13.54
N GLY A 446 -14.21 17.65 13.22
CA GLY A 446 -12.78 17.75 13.39
C GLY A 446 -12.06 16.48 12.93
N ALA A 447 -10.75 16.47 13.14
CA ALA A 447 -9.89 15.33 12.85
C ALA A 447 -9.06 14.96 14.08
N ILE A 448 -8.77 13.67 14.22
CA ILE A 448 -7.71 13.15 15.09
C ILE A 448 -6.63 12.55 14.19
N TRP A 449 -5.38 12.94 14.43
CA TRP A 449 -4.28 12.64 13.53
C TRP A 449 -3.08 12.11 14.31
N TYR A 450 -2.43 11.07 13.80
CA TYR A 450 -1.15 10.59 14.31
C TYR A 450 -0.13 10.44 13.17
N GLN A 451 0.96 11.23 13.22
CA GLN A 451 2.11 11.09 12.33
C GLN A 451 3.37 11.30 13.17
N GLY A 452 4.18 10.25 13.29
CA GLY A 452 5.37 10.22 14.16
C GLY A 452 6.69 10.07 13.40
N GLU A 453 6.63 9.76 12.10
CA GLU A 453 7.76 9.57 11.19
C GLU A 453 7.68 10.58 10.05
#